data_AF-A0A4R8TRR7-F1
#
_entry.id   AF-A0A4R8TRR7-F1
#
_cell.length_a   1.000
_cell.length_b   1.000
_cell.length_c   1.000
_cell.angle_alpha   90.00
_cell.angle_beta   90.00
_cell.angle_gamma   90.00
#
_symmetry.space_group_name_H-M   'P 1'
#
loop_
_entity.id
_entity.type
_entity.pdbx_description
1 polymer ?
#
loop_
_entity_poly.entity_id
_entity_poly.type
_entity_poly.pdbx_seq_one_letter_code
_entity_poly.pdbx_strand_id
1 'polypeptide(L)'
;MDEELAAHLKVIYASYRHTTDIDAKGAFFSPSCYQICRPQPSFAAHDRETIVRYLHETAPAKDAVDASRPKKTGYYTIRPLTDTEFEFGTDAQVILAGFSSADEVKEKATREGWVGMRVDLWSDVDGFQGEDDEMLVKVQYWWRREGDSWLQIFHDIMHMGSKDGTQGLNADVLE
;
A
#
# COMPACT_ATOMS: atom_id res chain seq x y z
N MET A 1 -3.24 16.43 -9.10
CA MET A 1 -2.01 15.83 -9.67
C MET A 1 -2.18 15.76 -11.18
N ASP A 2 -1.16 16.07 -11.97
CA ASP A 2 -1.25 15.95 -13.42
C ASP A 2 -1.20 14.48 -13.91
N GLU A 3 -1.64 14.25 -15.14
CA GLU A 3 -1.78 12.90 -15.71
C GLU A 3 -0.44 12.22 -15.98
N GLU A 4 0.60 12.98 -16.30
CA GLU A 4 1.94 12.45 -16.59
C GLU A 4 2.58 11.88 -15.32
N LEU A 5 2.53 12.64 -14.23
CA LEU A 5 2.99 12.18 -12.92
C LEU A 5 2.18 10.97 -12.45
N ALA A 6 0.85 11.00 -12.60
CA ALA A 6 0.01 9.86 -12.26
C ALA A 6 0.41 8.59 -13.03
N ALA A 7 0.62 8.69 -14.34
CA ALA A 7 1.06 7.57 -15.17
C ALA A 7 2.45 7.06 -14.74
N HIS A 8 3.37 7.97 -14.42
CA HIS A 8 4.70 7.62 -13.94
C HIS A 8 4.65 6.85 -12.60
N LEU A 9 3.84 7.32 -11.64
CA LEU A 9 3.69 6.64 -10.34
C LEU A 9 3.04 5.26 -10.49
N LYS A 10 2.11 5.07 -11.44
CA LYS A 10 1.56 3.74 -11.76
C LYS A 10 2.64 2.77 -12.22
N VAL A 11 3.56 3.21 -13.08
CA VAL A 11 4.70 2.39 -13.56
C VAL A 11 5.63 2.02 -12.41
N ILE A 12 5.94 2.96 -11.51
CA ILE A 12 6.76 2.70 -10.32
C ILE A 12 6.06 1.68 -9.41
N TYR A 13 4.76 1.86 -9.15
CA TYR A 13 3.99 0.95 -8.30
C TYR A 13 3.91 -0.46 -8.90
N ALA A 14 3.70 -0.60 -10.21
CA ALA A 14 3.72 -1.88 -10.90
C ALA A 14 5.09 -2.57 -10.72
N SER A 15 6.19 -1.83 -10.93
CA SER A 15 7.55 -2.34 -10.73
C SER A 15 7.78 -2.82 -9.29
N TYR A 16 7.31 -2.07 -8.29
CA TYR A 16 7.31 -2.49 -6.89
C TYR A 16 6.52 -3.79 -6.67
N ARG A 17 5.30 -3.87 -7.23
CA ARG A 17 4.38 -5.00 -7.07
C ARG A 17 4.94 -6.29 -7.69
N HIS A 18 5.62 -6.20 -8.84
CA HIS A 18 6.24 -7.33 -9.54
C HIS A 18 7.65 -7.68 -9.07
N THR A 19 8.27 -6.84 -8.24
CA THR A 19 9.54 -7.19 -7.58
C THR A 19 9.32 -8.34 -6.60
N THR A 20 9.97 -9.49 -6.85
CA THR A 20 9.81 -10.72 -6.05
C THR A 20 10.75 -10.78 -4.85
N ASP A 21 11.92 -10.17 -4.95
CA ASP A 21 12.87 -10.04 -3.84
C ASP A 21 12.37 -8.98 -2.85
N ILE A 22 12.06 -9.40 -1.62
CA ILE A 22 11.52 -8.54 -0.57
C ILE A 22 12.53 -7.46 -0.17
N ASP A 23 13.83 -7.76 -0.16
CA ASP A 23 14.84 -6.77 0.19
C ASP A 23 14.96 -5.70 -0.91
N ALA A 24 14.85 -6.11 -2.17
CA ALA A 24 14.82 -5.19 -3.32
C ALA A 24 13.58 -4.27 -3.33
N LYS A 25 12.46 -4.68 -2.72
CA LYS A 25 11.29 -3.79 -2.55
C LYS A 25 11.62 -2.54 -1.73
N GLY A 26 12.58 -2.62 -0.81
CA GLY A 26 13.03 -1.46 -0.03
C GLY A 26 13.55 -0.31 -0.88
N ALA A 27 13.98 -0.54 -2.12
CA ALA A 27 14.43 0.51 -3.02
C ALA A 27 13.30 1.46 -3.47
N PHE A 28 12.04 1.05 -3.33
CA PHE A 28 10.87 1.88 -3.65
C PHE A 28 10.41 2.75 -2.48
N PHE A 29 10.97 2.53 -1.29
CA PHE A 29 10.62 3.23 -0.06
C PHE A 29 11.72 4.24 0.29
N SER A 30 11.32 5.46 0.65
CA SER A 30 12.22 6.40 1.31
C SER A 30 12.78 5.76 2.60
N PRO A 31 14.03 6.02 3.00
CA PRO A 31 14.56 5.52 4.27
C PRO A 31 13.66 5.84 5.47
N SER A 32 13.01 7.00 5.45
CA SER A 32 12.04 7.43 6.47
C SER A 32 10.59 7.13 6.07
N CYS A 33 10.33 6.05 5.33
CA CYS A 33 8.97 5.68 4.96
C CYS A 33 8.18 5.21 6.18
N TYR A 34 7.00 5.78 6.38
CA TYR A 34 6.10 5.41 7.46
C TYR A 34 5.05 4.41 6.97
N GLN A 35 4.44 3.69 7.90
CA GLN A 35 3.27 2.86 7.64
C GLN A 35 2.32 2.94 8.82
N ILE A 36 1.02 3.02 8.54
CA ILE A 36 -0.05 2.79 9.51
C ILE A 36 -1.03 1.76 8.97
N CYS A 37 -1.55 0.93 9.87
CA CYS A 37 -2.69 0.06 9.63
C CYS A 37 -3.86 0.52 10.50
N ARG A 38 -4.90 1.06 9.86
CA ARG A 38 -6.11 1.54 10.52
C ARG A 38 -6.97 0.42 11.12
N PRO A 39 -7.12 -0.76 10.46
CA PRO A 39 -7.78 -1.92 11.05
C PRO A 39 -7.07 -2.46 12.31
N GLN A 40 -7.80 -3.20 13.15
CA GLN A 40 -7.22 -3.91 14.29
C GLN A 40 -6.87 -5.37 13.93
N PRO A 41 -5.74 -5.91 14.43
CA PRO A 41 -4.74 -5.23 15.25
C PRO A 41 -3.96 -4.18 14.45
N SER A 42 -3.80 -2.99 15.03
CA SER A 42 -3.06 -1.92 14.38
C SER A 42 -1.56 -2.20 14.50
N PHE A 43 -0.85 -1.98 13.41
CA PHE A 43 0.61 -2.00 13.35
C PHE A 43 1.08 -0.77 12.60
N ALA A 44 2.30 -0.34 12.90
CA ALA A 44 2.88 0.85 12.31
C ALA A 44 4.39 0.70 12.16
N ALA A 45 4.94 1.43 11.21
CA ALA A 45 6.37 1.53 10.99
C ALA A 45 6.76 3.01 10.88
N HIS A 46 7.96 3.33 11.35
CA HIS A 46 8.56 4.67 11.24
C HIS A 46 9.77 4.69 10.29
N ASP A 47 10.12 3.55 9.71
CA ASP A 47 11.21 3.41 8.76
C ASP A 47 10.97 2.27 7.77
N ARG A 48 11.72 2.37 6.66
CA ARG A 48 11.72 1.36 5.59
C ARG A 48 12.10 -0.02 6.11
N GLU A 49 13.11 -0.11 6.96
CA GLU A 49 13.65 -1.38 7.44
C GLU A 49 12.58 -2.18 8.20
N THR A 50 11.75 -1.51 8.98
CA THR A 50 10.61 -2.12 9.68
C THR A 50 9.52 -2.57 8.71
N ILE A 51 9.21 -1.78 7.67
CA ILE A 51 8.25 -2.18 6.63
C ILE A 51 8.74 -3.43 5.89
N VAL A 52 10.01 -3.46 5.48
CA VAL A 52 10.62 -4.62 4.80
C VAL A 52 10.60 -5.85 5.71
N ARG A 53 10.88 -5.69 7.02
CA ARG A 53 10.74 -6.77 7.99
C ARG A 53 9.31 -7.31 8.04
N TYR A 54 8.29 -6.45 8.09
CA TYR A 54 6.89 -6.89 8.06
C TYR A 54 6.53 -7.67 6.78
N LEU A 55 7.09 -7.28 5.64
CA LEU A 55 6.92 -8.03 4.38
C LEU A 55 7.53 -9.44 4.47
N HIS A 56 8.69 -9.60 5.10
CA HIS A 56 9.27 -10.93 5.34
C HIS A 56 8.44 -11.77 6.31
N GLU A 57 7.93 -11.17 7.39
CA GLU A 57 7.12 -11.86 8.42
C GLU A 57 5.77 -12.34 7.87
N THR A 58 5.23 -11.65 6.85
CA THR A 58 3.94 -11.98 6.22
C THR A 58 4.08 -12.79 4.93
N ALA A 59 5.29 -12.95 4.40
CA ALA A 59 5.53 -13.75 3.22
C ALA A 59 5.25 -15.24 3.51
N PRO A 60 4.56 -15.96 2.60
CA PRO A 60 4.36 -17.39 2.77
C PRO A 60 5.72 -18.11 2.87
N ALA A 61 5.84 -19.00 3.86
CA ALA A 61 7.05 -19.77 4.05
C ALA A 61 7.44 -20.49 2.76
N LYS A 62 8.71 -20.41 2.36
CA LYS A 62 9.22 -20.99 1.10
C LYS A 62 8.95 -22.50 0.98
N ASP A 63 8.74 -23.19 2.10
CA ASP A 63 8.49 -24.63 2.16
C ASP A 63 6.99 -25.02 2.10
N ALA A 64 6.07 -24.04 2.12
CA ALA A 64 4.62 -24.28 2.09
C ALA A 64 4.00 -24.22 0.69
N VAL A 65 4.82 -23.98 -0.35
CA VAL A 65 4.34 -23.90 -1.73
C VAL A 65 4.17 -25.32 -2.29
N ASP A 66 3.06 -25.95 -1.92
CA ASP A 66 2.60 -27.16 -2.59
C ASP A 66 2.35 -26.81 -4.07
N ALA A 67 3.20 -27.34 -4.96
CA ALA A 67 3.17 -27.07 -6.40
C ALA A 67 1.85 -27.49 -7.08
N SER A 68 0.94 -28.13 -6.34
CA SER A 68 -0.40 -28.51 -6.77
C SER A 68 -1.46 -27.40 -6.62
N ARG A 69 -1.19 -26.33 -5.85
CA ARG A 69 -2.16 -25.24 -5.68
C ARG A 69 -2.10 -24.26 -6.86
N PRO A 70 -3.25 -23.89 -7.47
CA PRO A 70 -3.28 -22.86 -8.50
C PRO A 70 -2.69 -21.56 -7.93
N LYS A 71 -1.85 -20.89 -8.73
CA LYS A 71 -1.31 -19.57 -8.36
C LYS A 71 -2.49 -18.62 -8.17
N LYS A 72 -2.69 -18.09 -6.96
CA LYS A 72 -3.67 -17.03 -6.71
C LYS A 72 -3.23 -15.80 -7.52
N THR A 73 -4.03 -15.41 -8.52
CA THR A 73 -3.82 -14.13 -9.21
C THR A 73 -4.38 -13.02 -8.33
N GLY A 74 -3.49 -12.11 -7.91
CA GLY A 74 -3.87 -10.94 -7.13
C GLY A 74 -4.03 -9.74 -8.05
N TYR A 75 -5.23 -9.18 -8.10
CA TYR A 75 -5.57 -7.99 -8.86
C TYR A 75 -5.41 -6.72 -8.02
N TYR A 76 -5.28 -5.58 -8.70
CA TYR A 76 -5.34 -4.28 -8.06
C TYR A 76 -5.84 -3.20 -9.00
N THR A 77 -6.35 -2.11 -8.42
CA THR A 77 -6.49 -0.82 -9.09
C THR A 77 -5.47 0.17 -8.54
N ILE A 78 -5.12 1.18 -9.33
CA ILE A 78 -4.35 2.32 -8.84
C ILE A 78 -4.80 3.61 -9.53
N ARG A 79 -5.08 4.65 -8.74
CA ARG A 79 -5.48 5.98 -9.24
C ARG A 79 -5.02 7.10 -8.31
N PRO A 80 -4.91 8.35 -8.80
CA PRO A 80 -4.75 9.52 -7.94
C PRO A 80 -5.81 9.58 -6.83
N LEU A 81 -5.44 10.11 -5.66
CA LEU A 81 -6.41 10.52 -4.65
C LEU A 81 -7.24 11.71 -5.17
N THR A 82 -8.51 11.75 -4.79
CA THR A 82 -9.34 12.95 -4.94
C THR A 82 -9.06 13.95 -3.82
N ASP A 83 -9.53 15.20 -3.97
CA ASP A 83 -9.35 16.24 -2.97
C ASP A 83 -9.95 15.87 -1.60
N THR A 84 -11.01 15.07 -1.59
CA THR A 84 -11.66 14.58 -0.35
C THR A 84 -10.92 13.42 0.31
N GLU A 85 -10.02 12.76 -0.41
CA GLU A 85 -9.22 11.64 0.10
C GLU A 85 -7.87 12.10 0.68
N PHE A 86 -7.54 13.39 0.64
CA PHE A 86 -6.35 13.94 1.28
C PHE A 86 -6.52 14.02 2.82
N GLU A 87 -6.46 12.86 3.47
CA GLU A 87 -6.64 12.68 4.91
C GLU A 87 -5.76 11.53 5.45
N PHE A 88 -5.44 11.55 6.74
CA PHE A 88 -4.47 10.63 7.37
C PHE A 88 -5.06 9.89 8.57
N GLY A 89 -6.39 9.70 8.59
CA GLY A 89 -7.08 9.00 9.66
C GLY A 89 -7.21 9.82 10.95
N THR A 90 -7.02 9.15 12.08
CA THR A 90 -7.19 9.71 13.42
C THR A 90 -5.87 9.80 14.17
N ASP A 91 -5.77 10.67 15.18
CA ASP A 91 -4.59 10.81 16.03
C ASP A 91 -4.14 9.47 16.64
N ALA A 92 -5.10 8.65 17.08
CA ALA A 92 -4.82 7.34 17.66
C ALA A 92 -4.13 6.37 16.67
N GLN A 93 -4.37 6.53 15.37
CA GLN A 93 -3.76 5.69 14.34
C GLN A 93 -2.34 6.16 14.00
N VAL A 94 -2.14 7.48 13.87
CA VAL A 94 -0.84 8.04 13.47
C VAL A 94 0.17 8.12 14.62
N ILE A 95 -0.30 8.16 15.87
CA ILE A 95 0.58 8.09 17.06
C ILE A 95 1.41 6.81 17.08
N LEU A 96 0.88 5.71 16.55
CA LEU A 96 1.61 4.44 16.47
C LEU A 96 2.79 4.50 15.49
N ALA A 97 2.74 5.40 14.50
CA ALA A 97 3.85 5.69 13.58
C ALA A 97 4.78 6.81 14.09
N GLY A 98 4.55 7.33 15.29
CA GLY A 98 5.40 8.34 15.95
C GLY A 98 5.00 9.79 15.69
N PHE A 99 3.84 10.05 15.10
CA PHE A 99 3.29 11.40 14.97
C PHE A 99 2.51 11.83 16.21
N SER A 100 2.37 13.13 16.43
CA SER A 100 1.55 13.67 17.52
C SER A 100 0.06 13.76 17.17
N SER A 101 -0.27 13.98 15.89
CA SER A 101 -1.66 14.09 15.41
C SER A 101 -1.76 13.86 13.90
N ALA A 102 -2.97 13.58 13.39
CA ALA A 102 -3.22 13.46 11.96
C ALA A 102 -3.00 14.80 11.23
N ASP A 103 -3.27 15.92 11.93
CA ASP A 103 -2.98 17.27 11.43
C ASP A 103 -1.47 17.49 11.22
N GLU A 104 -0.61 16.96 12.11
CA GLU A 104 0.85 17.02 11.91
C GLU A 104 1.26 16.31 10.61
N VAL A 105 0.69 15.12 10.35
CA VAL A 105 0.97 14.36 9.11
C VAL A 105 0.53 15.16 7.89
N LYS A 106 -0.66 15.78 7.96
CA LYS A 106 -1.20 16.62 6.89
C LYS A 106 -0.35 17.86 6.62
N GLU A 107 0.11 18.54 7.67
CA GLU A 107 1.02 19.68 7.56
C GLU A 107 2.36 19.27 6.96
N LYS A 108 2.90 18.12 7.40
CA LYS A 108 4.13 17.54 6.83
C LYS A 108 3.96 17.22 5.35
N ALA A 109 2.86 16.56 4.98
CA ALA A 109 2.56 16.20 3.60
C ALA A 109 2.45 17.43 2.70
N THR A 110 1.80 18.48 3.18
CA THR A 110 1.67 19.75 2.46
C THR A 110 3.02 20.44 2.29
N ARG A 111 3.79 20.56 3.37
CA ARG A 111 5.10 21.22 3.38
C ARG A 111 6.11 20.52 2.47
N GLU A 112 6.06 19.20 2.41
CA GLU A 112 7.01 18.39 1.65
C GLU A 112 6.50 17.99 0.26
N GLY A 113 5.32 18.47 -0.15
CA GLY A 113 4.78 18.25 -1.49
C GLY A 113 4.43 16.79 -1.78
N TRP A 114 3.85 16.10 -0.81
CA TRP A 114 3.43 14.70 -0.98
C TRP A 114 2.28 14.60 -1.96
N VAL A 115 2.30 13.56 -2.80
CA VAL A 115 1.21 13.21 -3.71
C VAL A 115 0.71 11.81 -3.39
N GLY A 116 -0.60 11.60 -3.42
CA GLY A 116 -1.21 10.34 -3.02
C GLY A 116 -1.85 9.59 -4.17
N MET A 117 -1.85 8.27 -4.06
CA MET A 117 -2.60 7.35 -4.92
C MET A 117 -3.39 6.37 -4.06
N ARG A 118 -4.62 6.11 -4.47
CA ARG A 118 -5.46 5.04 -3.96
C ARG A 118 -5.10 3.74 -4.66
N VAL A 119 -4.86 2.70 -3.87
CA VAL A 119 -4.71 1.33 -4.34
C VAL A 119 -5.69 0.44 -3.60
N ASP A 120 -6.50 -0.30 -4.36
CA ASP A 120 -7.30 -1.39 -3.82
C ASP A 120 -6.75 -2.70 -4.38
N LEU A 121 -6.43 -3.67 -3.52
CA LEU A 121 -5.88 -4.98 -3.89
C LEU A 121 -6.87 -6.07 -3.50
N TRP A 122 -7.03 -7.08 -4.34
CA TRP A 122 -7.82 -8.27 -4.02
C TRP A 122 -7.31 -9.48 -4.80
N SER A 123 -7.72 -10.69 -4.41
CA SER A 123 -7.48 -11.89 -5.23
C SER A 123 -8.81 -12.49 -5.65
N ASP A 124 -8.89 -13.02 -6.88
CA ASP A 124 -9.97 -13.93 -7.25
C ASP A 124 -9.42 -15.36 -7.29
N VAL A 125 -10.16 -16.28 -6.70
CA VAL A 125 -9.96 -17.71 -6.93
C VAL A 125 -11.32 -18.27 -7.28
N ASP A 126 -11.55 -18.50 -8.57
CA ASP A 126 -12.69 -19.30 -9.00
C ASP A 126 -12.45 -20.75 -8.55
N GLY A 127 -13.30 -21.27 -7.66
CA GLY A 127 -13.50 -22.71 -7.48
C GLY A 127 -12.95 -23.38 -6.23
N PHE A 128 -12.54 -22.67 -5.17
CA PHE A 128 -12.23 -23.30 -3.88
C PHE A 128 -12.95 -22.58 -2.71
N GLN A 129 -13.50 -23.35 -1.79
CA GLN A 129 -14.05 -22.85 -0.52
C GLN A 129 -12.91 -22.79 0.51
N GLY A 130 -12.43 -21.58 0.80
CA GLY A 130 -11.54 -21.29 1.93
C GLY A 130 -11.65 -19.82 2.33
N GLU A 131 -11.60 -19.54 3.64
CA GLU A 131 -11.86 -18.22 4.25
C GLU A 131 -10.88 -17.09 3.85
N ASP A 132 -9.81 -17.40 3.10
CA ASP A 132 -8.79 -16.44 2.63
C ASP A 132 -8.98 -15.96 1.17
N ASP A 133 -10.05 -16.35 0.50
CA ASP A 133 -10.27 -16.08 -0.94
C ASP A 133 -11.01 -14.75 -1.22
N GLU A 134 -11.32 -13.99 -0.16
CA GLU A 134 -12.10 -12.75 -0.22
C GLU A 134 -11.33 -11.51 0.25
N MET A 135 -10.01 -11.57 0.40
CA MET A 135 -9.27 -10.45 0.98
C MET A 135 -9.23 -9.24 0.05
N LEU A 136 -9.69 -8.10 0.56
CA LEU A 136 -9.58 -6.77 0.03
C LEU A 136 -8.67 -5.94 0.94
N VAL A 137 -7.66 -5.32 0.37
CA VAL A 137 -6.80 -4.36 1.07
C VAL A 137 -6.92 -3.02 0.37
N LYS A 138 -7.24 -1.96 1.10
CA LYS A 138 -7.29 -0.60 0.56
C LYS A 138 -6.20 0.24 1.20
N VAL A 139 -5.35 0.83 0.38
CA VAL A 139 -4.17 1.58 0.82
C VAL A 139 -4.14 2.94 0.14
N GLN A 140 -3.82 3.99 0.90
CA GLN A 140 -3.29 5.21 0.30
C GLN A 140 -1.79 5.16 0.41
N TYR A 141 -1.14 5.08 -0.74
CA TYR A 141 0.29 5.28 -0.81
C TYR A 141 0.55 6.76 -1.03
N TRP A 142 1.60 7.28 -0.41
CA TRP A 142 2.04 8.65 -0.59
C TRP A 142 3.46 8.64 -1.15
N TRP A 143 3.74 9.58 -2.04
CA TRP A 143 5.01 9.72 -2.71
C TRP A 143 5.56 11.12 -2.56
N ARG A 144 6.89 11.19 -2.56
CA ARG A 144 7.65 12.43 -2.64
C ARG A 144 8.82 12.23 -3.59
N ARG A 145 9.21 13.30 -4.28
CA ARG A 145 10.43 13.32 -5.07
C ARG A 145 11.65 13.45 -4.15
N GLU A 146 12.58 12.51 -4.25
CA GLU A 146 13.88 12.54 -3.58
C GLU A 146 14.98 12.47 -4.64
N GLY A 147 15.64 13.61 -4.89
CA GLY A 147 16.55 13.76 -6.03
C GLY A 147 15.82 13.58 -7.36
N ASP A 148 16.26 12.60 -8.15
CA ASP A 148 15.68 12.29 -9.46
C ASP A 148 14.65 11.15 -9.43
N SER A 149 14.32 10.63 -8.25
CA SER A 149 13.39 9.50 -8.09
C SER A 149 12.16 9.88 -7.29
N TRP A 150 11.04 9.22 -7.58
CA TRP A 150 9.85 9.24 -6.75
C TRP A 150 9.82 8.00 -5.87
N LEU A 151 9.75 8.21 -4.56
CA LEU A 151 9.74 7.13 -3.57
C LEU A 151 8.45 7.16 -2.76
N GLN A 152 8.00 5.98 -2.34
CA GLN A 152 6.93 5.85 -1.37
C GLN A 152 7.46 6.31 -0.01
N ILE A 153 6.65 7.06 0.72
CA ILE A 153 7.05 7.75 1.96
C ILE A 153 6.06 7.52 3.11
N PHE A 154 4.84 7.10 2.81
CA PHE A 154 3.81 6.80 3.80
C PHE A 154 2.84 5.78 3.20
N HIS A 155 2.60 4.70 3.92
CA HIS A 155 1.62 3.67 3.56
C HIS A 155 0.45 3.74 4.56
N ASP A 156 -0.72 4.12 4.08
CA ASP A 156 -1.93 4.19 4.89
C ASP A 156 -2.87 3.03 4.56
N ILE A 157 -2.75 1.93 5.30
CA ILE A 157 -3.62 0.76 5.13
C ILE A 157 -4.94 1.06 5.83
N MET A 158 -5.94 1.49 5.06
CA MET A 158 -7.24 1.91 5.58
C MET A 158 -8.18 0.74 5.86
N HIS A 159 -8.04 -0.33 5.10
CA HIS A 159 -8.94 -1.48 5.17
C HIS A 159 -8.18 -2.77 4.85
N MET A 160 -8.51 -3.82 5.60
CA MET A 160 -8.08 -5.19 5.39
C MET A 160 -9.23 -6.08 5.84
N GLY A 161 -9.85 -6.81 4.92
CA GLY A 161 -11.06 -7.60 5.23
C GLY A 161 -11.70 -8.18 3.97
N SER A 162 -12.95 -8.62 4.07
CA SER A 162 -13.68 -9.17 2.93
C SER A 162 -13.96 -8.14 1.82
N LYS A 163 -14.12 -8.61 0.59
CA LYS A 163 -14.61 -7.81 -0.54
C LYS A 163 -15.93 -7.13 -0.19
N ASP A 164 -15.99 -5.83 -0.48
CA ASP A 164 -17.16 -4.98 -0.23
C ASP A 164 -17.90 -4.55 -1.53
N GLY A 165 -17.55 -5.15 -2.66
CA GLY A 165 -18.14 -4.85 -3.97
C GLY A 165 -17.58 -3.60 -4.67
N THR A 166 -16.55 -2.96 -4.10
CA THR A 166 -15.91 -1.78 -4.72
C THR A 166 -14.67 -2.09 -5.57
N GLN A 167 -14.31 -3.37 -5.68
CA GLN A 167 -13.15 -3.84 -6.44
C GLN A 167 -13.27 -3.43 -7.91
N GLY A 168 -12.19 -2.93 -8.51
CA GLY A 168 -12.19 -2.52 -9.92
C GLY A 168 -13.00 -1.26 -10.25
N LEU A 169 -13.60 -0.58 -9.26
CA LEU A 169 -14.32 0.66 -9.52
C LEU A 169 -13.34 1.82 -9.74
N ASN A 170 -13.68 2.69 -10.70
CA ASN A 170 -13.03 3.98 -10.95
C ASN A 170 -11.56 3.93 -11.42
N ALA A 171 -11.04 2.77 -11.80
CA ALA A 171 -9.68 2.60 -12.32
C ALA A 171 -9.54 1.26 -13.07
N ASP A 172 -8.54 1.18 -13.93
CA ASP A 172 -8.22 -0.06 -14.65
C ASP A 172 -7.76 -1.16 -13.67
N VAL A 173 -8.25 -2.37 -13.90
CA VAL A 173 -7.84 -3.58 -13.16
C VAL A 173 -6.54 -4.11 -13.74
N LEU A 174 -5.56 -4.36 -12.87
CA LEU A 174 -4.21 -4.82 -13.17
C LEU A 174 -3.87 -6.07 -12.34
N GLU A 175 -2.83 -6.81 -12.72
CA GLU A 175 -2.31 -8.03 -12.04
C GLU A 175 -0.90 -7.83 -11.48
#